data_AF-A0A0S4WU29-F1
#
_entry.id   AF-A0A0S4WU29-F1
#
_cell.length_a   1.000
_cell.length_b   1.000
_cell.length_c   1.000
_cell.angle_alpha   90.00
_cell.angle_beta   90.00
_cell.angle_gamma   90.00
#
_symmetry.space_group_name_H-M   'P 1'
#
loop_
_entity.id
_entity.type
_entity.pdbx_description
1 polymer ?
#
loop_
_entity_poly.entity_id
_entity_poly.type
_entity_poly.pdbx_seq_one_letter_code
_entity_poly.pdbx_strand_id
1 'polypeptide(L)'
;MNKSMLLILAVVLASCGKPEPTETVESLVANPERLKELRAQCKTDRAKLGDELCNRVAEATNRRFLGDGKTPYNPPKEAPKF
;
A
#
# COMPACT_ATOMS: atom_id res chain seq x y z
N MET A 1 -44.20 -9.54 -3.14
CA MET A 1 -42.90 -9.89 -2.54
C MET A 1 -41.88 -10.01 -3.66
N ASN A 2 -40.88 -9.13 -3.74
CA ASN A 2 -39.53 -9.45 -4.27
C ASN A 2 -38.69 -8.25 -4.77
N LYS A 3 -39.25 -7.09 -5.16
CA LYS A 3 -38.41 -6.01 -5.73
C LYS A 3 -37.46 -5.36 -4.72
N SER A 4 -37.91 -5.13 -3.49
CA SER A 4 -37.04 -4.70 -2.39
C SER A 4 -36.06 -5.81 -1.96
N MET A 5 -36.45 -7.08 -2.07
CA MET A 5 -35.57 -8.21 -1.76
C MET A 5 -34.42 -8.33 -2.78
N LEU A 6 -34.70 -8.07 -4.06
CA LEU A 6 -33.69 -8.03 -5.12
C LEU A 6 -32.68 -6.90 -4.93
N LEU A 7 -33.14 -5.72 -4.49
CA LEU A 7 -32.26 -4.59 -4.17
C LEU A 7 -31.37 -4.88 -2.96
N ILE A 8 -31.93 -5.48 -1.90
CA ILE A 8 -31.16 -5.88 -0.70
C ILE A 8 -30.14 -6.95 -1.07
N LEU A 9 -30.51 -7.92 -1.91
CA LEU A 9 -29.60 -8.98 -2.36
C LEU A 9 -28.44 -8.43 -3.20
N ALA A 10 -28.69 -7.45 -4.07
CA ALA A 10 -27.65 -6.79 -4.86
C ALA A 10 -26.65 -6.01 -3.98
N VAL A 11 -27.11 -5.36 -2.91
CA VAL A 11 -26.25 -4.66 -1.94
C VAL A 11 -25.38 -5.65 -1.15
N VAL A 12 -25.96 -6.79 -0.73
CA VAL A 12 -25.20 -7.85 -0.03
C VAL A 12 -24.16 -8.48 -0.97
N LEU A 13 -24.49 -8.72 -2.23
CA LEU A 13 -23.55 -9.24 -3.23
C LEU A 13 -22.41 -8.25 -3.56
N ALA A 14 -22.68 -6.94 -3.55
CA ALA A 14 -21.65 -5.90 -3.69
C ALA A 14 -20.75 -5.79 -2.43
N SER A 15 -21.25 -6.21 -1.26
CA SER A 15 -20.46 -6.29 -0.02
C SER A 15 -19.57 -7.53 0.06
N CYS A 16 -19.74 -8.50 -0.86
CA CYS A 16 -18.72 -9.51 -1.15
C CYS A 16 -17.62 -8.84 -1.98
N GLY A 17 -16.91 -7.93 -1.30
CA GLY A 17 -15.85 -7.12 -1.85
C GLY A 17 -14.79 -8.01 -2.47
N LYS A 18 -14.33 -7.58 -3.65
CA LYS A 18 -13.12 -8.02 -4.33
C LYS A 18 -12.11 -8.61 -3.33
N PRO A 19 -11.62 -9.85 -3.51
CA PRO A 19 -10.66 -10.44 -2.57
C PRO A 19 -9.56 -9.42 -2.34
N GLU A 20 -9.25 -9.13 -1.06
CA GLU A 20 -8.16 -8.25 -0.61
C GLU A 20 -7.05 -8.25 -1.65
N PRO A 21 -6.97 -7.23 -2.52
CA PRO A 21 -5.91 -7.20 -3.49
C PRO A 21 -4.68 -6.89 -2.67
N THR A 22 -3.75 -7.85 -2.61
CA THR A 22 -2.37 -7.71 -3.07
C THR A 22 -1.53 -6.50 -2.64
N GLU A 23 -2.02 -5.44 -2.02
CA GLU A 23 -1.28 -4.22 -1.66
C GLU A 23 -0.40 -4.43 -0.42
N THR A 24 0.22 -5.60 -0.31
CA THR A 24 1.29 -5.84 0.65
C THR A 24 2.47 -4.93 0.30
N VAL A 25 3.34 -4.71 1.28
CA VAL A 25 4.55 -3.90 1.07
C VAL A 25 5.37 -4.49 -0.08
N GLU A 26 5.50 -5.81 -0.15
CA GLU A 26 6.26 -6.53 -1.16
C GLU A 26 5.67 -6.35 -2.56
N SER A 27 4.34 -6.43 -2.70
CA SER A 27 3.68 -6.22 -3.99
C SER A 27 3.78 -4.77 -4.45
N LEU A 28 3.62 -3.82 -3.53
CA LEU A 28 3.75 -2.39 -3.80
C LEU A 28 5.19 -2.00 -4.19
N VAL A 29 6.19 -2.65 -3.60
CA VAL A 29 7.60 -2.51 -4.02
C VAL A 29 7.79 -3.05 -5.44
N ALA A 30 7.17 -4.18 -5.76
CA ALA A 30 7.24 -4.82 -7.09
C ALA A 30 6.43 -4.09 -8.18
N ASN A 31 5.43 -3.28 -7.81
CA ASN A 31 4.57 -2.55 -8.74
C ASN A 31 4.61 -1.02 -8.51
N PRO A 32 5.57 -0.32 -9.14
CA PRO A 32 5.79 1.11 -8.90
C PRO A 32 4.67 2.02 -9.43
N GLU A 33 3.98 1.62 -10.50
CA GLU A 33 2.85 2.39 -11.04
C GLU A 33 1.68 2.39 -10.06
N ARG A 34 1.36 1.22 -9.50
CA ARG A 34 0.31 1.09 -8.48
C ARG A 34 0.65 1.86 -7.20
N LEU A 35 1.90 1.76 -6.76
CA LEU A 35 2.40 2.50 -5.60
C LEU A 35 2.30 4.03 -5.80
N LYS A 36 2.58 4.53 -7.00
CA LYS A 36 2.49 5.96 -7.33
C LYS A 36 1.04 6.46 -7.25
N GLU A 37 0.10 5.71 -7.80
CA GLU A 37 -1.33 6.03 -7.76
C GLU A 37 -1.83 6.10 -6.31
N LEU A 38 -1.56 5.06 -5.51
CA LEU A 38 -1.97 5.01 -4.11
C LEU A 38 -1.30 6.09 -3.27
N ARG A 39 -0.05 6.44 -3.56
CA ARG A 39 0.64 7.56 -2.90
C ARG A 39 -0.05 8.89 -3.17
N ALA A 40 -0.59 9.10 -4.37
CA ALA A 40 -1.38 10.30 -4.67
C ALA A 40 -2.70 10.29 -3.90
N GLN A 41 -3.43 9.17 -3.91
CA GLN A 41 -4.70 9.05 -3.20
C GLN A 41 -4.55 9.15 -1.67
N CYS A 42 -3.48 8.60 -1.09
CA CYS A 42 -3.20 8.73 0.35
C CYS A 42 -2.90 10.16 0.80
N LYS A 43 -2.55 11.08 -0.12
CA LYS A 43 -2.40 12.51 0.20
C LYS A 43 -3.73 13.25 0.25
N THR A 44 -4.69 12.85 -0.59
CA THR A 44 -5.97 13.53 -0.76
C THR A 44 -7.08 12.91 0.07
N ASP A 45 -7.11 11.58 0.17
CA ASP A 45 -8.26 10.79 0.63
C ASP A 45 -7.88 9.77 1.71
N ARG A 46 -6.90 10.11 2.57
CA ARG A 46 -6.39 9.21 3.62
C ARG A 46 -7.49 8.62 4.51
N ALA A 47 -8.47 9.44 4.91
CA ALA A 47 -9.58 9.00 5.75
C ALA A 47 -10.47 7.94 5.09
N LYS A 48 -10.55 7.94 3.75
CA LYS A 48 -11.31 6.97 2.97
C LYS A 48 -10.54 5.68 2.73
N LEU A 49 -9.23 5.78 2.50
CA LEU A 49 -8.35 4.65 2.23
C LEU A 49 -7.94 3.87 3.49
N GLY A 50 -7.90 4.55 4.63
CA GLY A 50 -7.49 3.98 5.91
C GLY A 50 -5.99 4.13 6.16
N ASP A 51 -5.64 4.29 7.45
CA ASP A 51 -4.26 4.51 7.87
C ASP A 51 -3.35 3.32 7.58
N GLU A 52 -3.86 2.10 7.73
CA GLU A 52 -3.09 0.88 7.51
C GLU A 52 -2.56 0.78 6.08
N LEU A 53 -3.42 1.00 5.08
CA LEU A 53 -3.04 0.99 3.67
C LEU A 53 -2.02 2.10 3.37
N CYS A 54 -2.26 3.31 3.85
CA CYS A 54 -1.34 4.42 3.63
C CYS A 54 0.00 4.24 4.34
N ASN A 55 0.04 3.51 5.46
CA ASN A 55 1.29 3.13 6.11
C ASN A 55 2.05 2.08 5.29
N ARG A 56 1.37 1.07 4.71
CA ARG A 56 2.00 0.11 3.77
C ARG A 56 2.58 0.81 2.53
N VAL A 57 1.85 1.77 1.96
CA VAL A 57 2.32 2.61 0.84
C VAL A 57 3.55 3.43 1.22
N ALA A 58 3.57 4.01 2.43
CA ALA A 58 4.72 4.75 2.93
C ALA A 58 5.95 3.83 3.10
N GLU A 59 5.75 2.65 3.68
CA GLU A 59 6.81 1.65 3.85
C GLU A 59 7.35 1.17 2.51
N ALA A 60 6.48 0.82 1.55
CA ALA A 60 6.89 0.39 0.22
C ALA A 60 7.67 1.49 -0.51
N THR A 61 7.27 2.75 -0.36
CA THR A 61 8.04 3.88 -0.90
C THR A 61 9.43 3.96 -0.26
N ASN A 62 9.51 3.84 1.07
CA ASN A 62 10.79 3.88 1.79
C ASN A 62 11.69 2.72 1.37
N ARG A 63 11.17 1.49 1.28
CA ARG A 63 11.95 0.31 0.88
C ARG A 63 12.57 0.45 -0.51
N ARG A 64 11.87 1.10 -1.45
CA ARG A 64 12.43 1.34 -2.80
C ARG A 64 13.61 2.32 -2.80
N PHE A 65 13.70 3.21 -1.82
CA PHE A 65 14.76 4.22 -1.74
C PHE A 65 15.88 3.85 -0.76
N LEU A 66 15.50 3.42 0.45
CA LEU A 66 16.41 3.09 1.56
C LEU A 66 16.81 1.61 1.60
N GLY A 67 16.16 0.76 0.80
CA GLY A 67 16.26 -0.69 0.94
C GLY A 67 15.41 -1.24 2.08
N ASP A 68 15.51 -2.54 2.34
CA ASP A 68 14.70 -3.25 3.34
C ASP A 68 15.24 -3.12 4.78
N GLY A 69 16.25 -2.28 4.99
CA GLY A 69 16.90 -2.07 6.29
C GLY A 69 17.75 -3.26 6.77
N LYS A 70 17.92 -4.30 5.95
CA LYS A 70 18.76 -5.47 6.30
C LYS A 70 20.20 -5.31 5.88
N THR A 71 20.52 -4.28 5.09
CA THR A 71 21.90 -4.00 4.66
C THR A 71 22.74 -3.56 5.87
N PRO A 72 23.77 -4.33 6.27
CA PRO A 72 24.61 -3.96 7.39
C PRO A 72 25.37 -2.66 7.10
N TYR A 73 25.52 -1.82 8.11
CA TYR A 73 26.43 -0.68 8.03
C TYR A 73 27.87 -1.18 7.96
N ASN A 74 28.56 -0.84 6.86
CA ASN A 74 29.96 -1.21 6.65
C ASN A 74 30.83 0.05 6.45
N PRO A 75 31.21 0.73 7.53
CA PRO A 75 32.07 1.90 7.44
C PRO A 75 33.47 1.51 6.95
N PRO A 76 34.17 2.40 6.23
CA PRO A 76 35.60 2.25 5.99
C PRO A 76 36.36 2.15 7.32
N LYS A 77 37.38 1.29 7.39
CA LYS A 77 38.25 1.18 8.58
C LYS A 77 39.10 2.42 8.80
N GLU A 78 39.43 3.12 7.72
CA GLU A 78 40.23 4.34 7.72
C GLU A 78 39.33 5.55 7.54
N ALA A 79 39.62 6.64 8.26
CA ALA A 79 38.91 7.88 8.10
C ALA A 79 39.12 8.45 6.67
N PRO A 80 38.09 9.02 6.04
CA PRO A 80 38.23 9.66 4.74
C PRO A 80 39.24 10.82 4.84
N LYS A 81 40.18 10.86 3.89
CA LYS A 81 41.09 12.00 3.70
C LYS A 81 40.36 13.00 2.80
N PHE A 82 39.91 14.11 3.37
CA PHE A 82 39.33 15.25 2.64
C PHE A 82 40.36 16.38 2.51
#